data_AF-A0A1G8L9G1-F1
#
_entry.id   AF-A0A1G8L9G1-F1
#
_cell.length_a   1.000
_cell.length_b   1.000
_cell.length_c   1.000
_cell.angle_alpha   90.00
_cell.angle_beta   90.00
_cell.angle_gamma   90.00
#
_symmetry.space_group_name_H-M   'P 1'
#
loop_
_entity.id
_entity.type
_entity.pdbx_description
1 polymer ?
#
loop_
_entity_poly.entity_id
_entity_poly.type
_entity_poly.pdbx_seq_one_letter_code
_entity_poly.pdbx_strand_id
1 'polypeptide(L)'
;MKTILYIIQKEFKQIFRNKGMLPIIFVLPLLQLVILSNAATFEVKNIKFGYIDNDHTSTSRALVEKFNASTYFNVLTDFPSEALASASMLKGDVDVLLEIPQHFERDLQKEKHNSLGITINAIDGAAAGV
;
A
#
# COMPACT_ATOMS: atom_id res chain seq x y z
N MET A 1 21.68 -17.20 45.54
CA MET A 1 22.32 -17.08 44.20
C MET A 1 22.81 -18.41 43.63
N LYS A 2 23.42 -19.31 44.42
CA LYS A 2 23.93 -20.61 43.93
C LYS A 2 22.87 -21.51 43.26
N THR A 3 21.64 -21.51 43.80
CA THR A 3 20.53 -22.33 43.27
C THR A 3 20.11 -21.92 41.86
N ILE A 4 20.08 -20.61 41.57
CA ILE A 4 19.70 -20.10 40.24
C ILE A 4 20.74 -20.51 39.20
N LEU A 5 22.03 -20.38 39.52
CA LEU A 5 23.12 -20.78 38.62
C LEU A 5 23.08 -22.27 38.28
N TYR A 6 22.75 -23.10 39.29
CA TYR A 6 22.60 -24.54 39.13
C TYR A 6 21.44 -24.90 38.19
N ILE A 7 20.29 -24.22 38.34
CA ILE A 7 19.13 -24.41 37.45
C ILE A 7 19.48 -24.02 36.01
N ILE A 8 20.15 -22.87 35.81
CA ILE A 8 20.58 -22.43 34.48
C ILE A 8 21.48 -23.47 33.81
N GLN A 9 22.50 -23.97 34.52
CA GLN A 9 23.39 -25.02 33.97
C GLN A 9 22.62 -26.29 33.59
N LYS A 10 21.65 -26.70 34.40
CA LYS A 10 20.80 -27.86 34.12
C LYS A 10 20.01 -27.65 32.83
N GLU A 11 19.38 -26.50 32.66
CA GLU A 11 18.56 -26.19 31.47
C GLU A 11 19.40 -26.12 30.20
N PHE A 12 20.58 -25.48 30.23
CA PHE A 12 21.49 -25.49 29.08
C PHE A 12 21.90 -26.91 28.68
N LYS A 13 22.27 -27.75 29.66
CA LYS A 13 22.61 -29.14 29.40
C LYS A 13 21.42 -29.93 28.83
N GLN A 14 20.21 -29.61 29.25
CA GLN A 14 18.97 -30.20 28.75
C GLN A 14 18.67 -29.78 27.31
N ILE A 15 18.88 -28.50 26.96
CA ILE A 15 18.76 -27.98 25.59
C ILE A 15 19.67 -28.77 24.65
N PHE A 16 20.95 -28.94 24.98
CA PHE A 16 21.89 -29.66 24.12
C PHE A 16 21.63 -31.18 24.06
N ARG A 17 21.10 -31.78 25.12
CA ARG A 17 20.77 -33.21 25.16
C ARG A 17 19.51 -33.55 24.38
N ASN A 18 18.54 -32.63 24.32
CA ASN A 18 17.30 -32.84 23.59
C ASN A 18 17.47 -32.46 22.12
N LYS A 19 17.58 -33.47 21.25
CA LYS A 19 17.77 -33.32 19.80
C LYS A 19 16.68 -32.47 19.11
N GLY A 20 15.48 -32.36 19.68
CA GLY A 20 14.40 -31.53 19.13
C GLY A 20 14.45 -30.06 19.58
N MET A 21 15.05 -29.76 20.73
CA MET A 21 15.06 -28.39 21.27
C MET A 21 15.98 -27.46 20.50
N LEU A 22 17.15 -27.94 20.08
CA LEU A 22 18.11 -27.14 19.32
C LEU A 22 17.50 -26.61 18.00
N PRO A 23 16.89 -27.44 17.14
CA PRO A 23 16.18 -26.95 15.97
C PRO A 23 15.06 -25.96 16.31
N ILE A 24 14.26 -26.20 17.34
CA ILE A 24 13.17 -25.28 17.70
C ILE A 24 13.71 -23.90 18.08
N ILE A 25 14.77 -23.83 18.88
CA ILE A 25 15.35 -22.55 19.36
C ILE A 25 15.93 -21.72 18.20
N PHE A 26 16.46 -22.34 17.15
CA PHE A 26 17.09 -21.63 16.04
C PHE A 26 16.21 -21.51 14.79
N VAL A 27 15.60 -22.61 14.37
CA VAL A 27 14.81 -22.68 13.13
C VAL A 27 13.49 -21.94 13.29
N LEU A 28 12.80 -22.06 14.44
CA LEU A 28 11.51 -21.39 14.61
C LEU A 28 11.66 -19.86 14.55
N PRO A 29 12.62 -19.21 15.25
CA PRO A 29 12.84 -17.77 15.10
C PRO A 29 13.33 -17.37 13.71
N LEU A 30 14.15 -18.17 13.04
CA LEU A 30 14.58 -17.89 11.66
C LEU A 30 13.39 -17.93 10.69
N LEU A 31 12.52 -18.93 10.81
CA LEU A 31 11.28 -19.00 10.02
C LEU A 31 10.37 -17.82 10.33
N GLN A 32 10.24 -17.43 11.61
CA GLN A 32 9.50 -16.23 12.00
C GLN A 32 10.10 -14.99 11.36
N LEU A 33 11.42 -14.81 11.35
CA LEU A 33 12.06 -13.66 10.70
C LEU A 33 11.80 -13.64 9.20
N VAL A 34 11.89 -14.79 8.49
CA VAL A 34 11.59 -14.85 7.06
C VAL A 34 10.13 -14.52 6.78
N ILE A 35 9.19 -15.05 7.57
CA ILE A 35 7.75 -14.81 7.39
C ILE A 35 7.43 -13.35 7.73
N LEU A 36 7.85 -12.86 8.89
CA LEU A 36 7.54 -11.52 9.37
C LEU A 36 8.27 -10.44 8.57
N SER A 37 9.50 -10.67 8.10
CA SER A 37 10.21 -9.72 7.24
C SER A 37 9.48 -9.51 5.91
N ASN A 38 8.84 -10.54 5.38
CA ASN A 38 8.03 -10.42 4.16
C ASN A 38 6.66 -9.80 4.46
N ALA A 39 6.02 -10.17 5.57
CA ALA A 39 4.70 -9.66 5.95
C ALA A 39 4.73 -8.20 6.47
N ALA A 40 5.85 -7.73 7.02
CA ALA A 40 6.03 -6.36 7.52
C ALA A 40 6.39 -5.36 6.41
N THR A 41 6.18 -5.71 5.14
CA THR A 41 6.41 -4.77 4.04
C THR A 41 5.20 -3.85 3.88
N PHE A 42 5.40 -2.56 4.19
CA PHE A 42 4.43 -1.49 3.88
C PHE A 42 4.53 -1.04 2.42
N GLU A 43 4.78 -1.99 1.51
CA GLU A 43 5.06 -1.64 0.13
C GLU A 43 3.76 -1.36 -0.61
N VAL A 44 3.43 -0.08 -0.75
CA VAL A 44 2.22 0.37 -1.46
C VAL A 44 2.46 0.27 -2.96
N LYS A 45 2.14 -0.87 -3.56
CA LYS A 45 2.22 -1.11 -5.01
C LYS A 45 0.88 -1.61 -5.53
N ASN A 46 0.62 -1.36 -6.82
CA ASN A 46 -0.61 -1.77 -7.49
C ASN A 46 -1.87 -1.10 -6.92
N ILE A 47 -1.76 0.16 -6.49
CA ILE A 47 -2.92 0.95 -6.06
C ILE A 47 -3.89 1.02 -7.23
N LYS A 48 -5.11 0.53 -7.06
CA LYS A 48 -6.14 0.56 -8.11
C LYS A 48 -6.58 2.00 -8.31
N PHE A 49 -6.13 2.61 -9.39
CA PHE A 49 -6.34 4.03 -9.65
C PHE A 49 -7.45 4.21 -10.69
N GLY A 50 -8.46 4.99 -10.32
CA GLY A 50 -9.53 5.45 -11.20
C GLY A 50 -9.48 6.96 -11.37
N TYR A 51 -10.03 7.47 -12.47
CA TYR A 51 -10.13 8.91 -12.68
C TYR A 51 -11.42 9.32 -13.38
N ILE A 52 -11.82 10.58 -13.16
CA ILE A 52 -12.89 11.28 -13.88
C ILE A 52 -12.23 12.46 -14.56
N ASP A 53 -12.23 12.47 -15.90
CA ASP A 53 -11.69 13.60 -16.67
C ASP A 53 -12.85 14.43 -17.21
N ASN A 54 -13.22 15.54 -16.54
CA ASN A 54 -14.26 16.42 -17.04
C ASN A 54 -13.75 17.45 -18.07
N ASP A 55 -12.43 17.60 -18.23
CA ASP A 55 -11.82 18.59 -19.13
C ASP A 55 -11.60 18.02 -20.53
N HIS A 56 -11.26 16.73 -20.62
CA HIS A 56 -11.01 16.00 -21.88
C HIS A 56 -9.98 16.67 -22.80
N THR A 57 -8.98 17.35 -22.23
CA THR A 57 -7.93 18.07 -22.96
C THR A 57 -6.66 17.25 -23.11
N SER A 58 -5.70 17.76 -23.89
CA SER A 58 -4.35 17.18 -23.95
C SER A 58 -3.67 17.21 -22.58
N THR A 59 -3.87 18.29 -21.83
CA THR A 59 -3.23 18.47 -20.53
C THR A 59 -3.82 17.53 -19.47
N SER A 60 -5.13 17.32 -19.44
CA SER A 60 -5.77 16.34 -18.53
C SER A 60 -5.29 14.91 -18.81
N ARG A 61 -5.27 14.50 -20.09
CA ARG A 61 -4.74 13.18 -20.50
C ARG A 61 -3.25 13.01 -20.14
N ALA A 62 -2.44 14.05 -20.38
CA ALA A 62 -1.02 14.00 -20.02
C ALA A 62 -0.79 13.87 -18.50
N LEU A 63 -1.68 14.41 -17.67
CA LEU A 63 -1.65 14.19 -16.22
C LEU A 63 -1.92 12.73 -15.88
N VAL A 64 -2.98 12.14 -16.45
CA VAL A 64 -3.33 10.72 -16.23
C VAL A 64 -2.19 9.79 -16.67
N GLU A 65 -1.56 10.06 -17.81
CA GLU A 65 -0.42 9.27 -18.30
C GLU A 65 0.79 9.28 -17.34
N LYS A 66 0.99 10.36 -16.57
CA LYS A 66 2.04 10.38 -15.54
C LYS A 66 1.75 9.41 -14.40
N PHE A 67 0.48 9.22 -14.03
CA PHE A 67 0.09 8.20 -13.06
C PHE A 67 0.21 6.79 -13.65
N ASN A 68 -0.14 6.62 -14.92
CA ASN A 68 -0.01 5.34 -15.63
C ASN A 68 1.44 4.88 -15.79
N ALA A 69 2.37 5.83 -15.98
CA ALA A 69 3.81 5.54 -16.06
C ALA A 69 4.45 5.21 -14.69
N SER A 70 3.74 5.43 -13.58
CA SER A 70 4.23 5.16 -12.23
C SER A 70 4.07 3.68 -11.86
N THR A 71 5.06 3.10 -11.18
CA THR A 71 5.00 1.72 -10.69
C THR A 71 4.09 1.54 -9.46
N TYR A 72 3.64 2.64 -8.87
CA TYR A 72 2.79 2.63 -7.67
C TYR A 72 1.31 2.45 -8.02
N PHE A 73 0.87 3.01 -9.15
CA PHE A 73 -0.53 3.04 -9.55
C PHE A 73 -0.78 2.08 -10.70
N ASN A 74 -1.89 1.35 -10.59
CA ASN A 74 -2.45 0.59 -11.68
C ASN A 74 -3.69 1.34 -12.18
N VAL A 75 -3.55 2.09 -13.27
CA VAL A 75 -4.64 2.90 -13.83
C VAL A 75 -5.62 1.97 -14.55
N LEU A 76 -6.80 1.79 -13.96
CA LEU A 76 -7.75 0.76 -14.39
C LEU A 76 -8.75 1.25 -15.44
N THR A 77 -9.37 2.42 -15.21
CA THR A 77 -10.49 2.91 -16.03
C THR A 77 -10.74 4.40 -15.80
N ASP A 78 -11.31 5.05 -16.82
CA ASP A 78 -12.05 6.30 -16.64
C ASP A 78 -13.45 6.02 -16.11
N PHE A 79 -14.00 6.98 -15.36
CA PHE A 79 -15.38 6.98 -14.90
C PHE A 79 -16.13 8.18 -15.48
N PRO A 80 -17.38 7.98 -15.95
CA PRO A 80 -18.17 9.07 -16.51
C PRO A 80 -18.88 9.91 -15.44
N SER A 81 -18.89 9.48 -14.17
CA SER A 81 -19.48 10.24 -13.06
C SER A 81 -18.94 9.83 -11.69
N GLU A 82 -18.99 10.76 -10.74
CA GLU A 82 -18.62 10.55 -9.33
C GLU A 82 -19.41 9.40 -8.69
N ALA A 83 -20.70 9.27 -9.01
CA ALA A 83 -21.55 8.23 -8.45
C ALA A 83 -21.09 6.82 -8.85
N LEU A 84 -20.69 6.63 -10.10
CA LEU A 84 -20.18 5.34 -10.58
C LEU A 84 -18.79 5.04 -10.03
N ALA A 85 -17.92 6.05 -9.99
CA ALA A 85 -16.61 5.92 -9.39
C ALA A 85 -16.70 5.55 -7.89
N SER A 86 -17.56 6.24 -7.14
CA SER A 86 -17.81 5.97 -5.73
C SER A 86 -18.37 4.56 -5.51
N ALA A 87 -19.32 4.12 -6.34
CA ALA A 87 -19.83 2.75 -6.27
C ALA A 87 -18.74 1.70 -6.55
N SER A 88 -17.83 1.99 -7.47
CA SER A 88 -16.68 1.12 -7.77
C SER A 88 -15.68 1.06 -6.60
N MET A 89 -15.43 2.19 -5.95
CA MET A 89 -14.59 2.27 -4.76
C MET A 89 -15.19 1.48 -3.59
N LEU A 90 -16.51 1.59 -3.37
CA LEU A 90 -17.22 0.81 -2.35
C LEU A 90 -17.18 -0.70 -2.59
N LYS A 91 -17.05 -1.14 -3.85
CA LYS A 91 -16.87 -2.56 -4.22
C LYS A 91 -15.43 -3.04 -4.03
N GLY A 92 -14.47 -2.14 -3.81
CA GLY A 92 -13.04 -2.45 -3.73
C GLY A 92 -12.37 -2.61 -5.09
N ASP A 93 -13.00 -2.13 -6.16
CA ASP A 93 -12.44 -2.14 -7.51
C ASP A 93 -11.49 -0.96 -7.75
N VAL A 94 -11.59 0.09 -6.93
CA VAL A 94 -10.76 1.31 -6.98
C VAL A 94 -10.35 1.70 -5.56
N ASP A 95 -9.09 2.06 -5.39
CA ASP A 95 -8.50 2.50 -4.13
C ASP A 95 -8.32 4.03 -4.09
N VAL A 96 -7.99 4.64 -5.24
CA VAL A 96 -7.82 6.09 -5.39
C VAL A 96 -8.61 6.60 -6.59
N LEU A 97 -9.34 7.69 -6.40
CA LEU A 97 -10.07 8.39 -7.43
C LEU A 97 -9.52 9.80 -7.61
N LEU A 98 -9.08 10.13 -8.83
CA LEU A 98 -8.72 11.49 -9.25
C LEU A 98 -9.88 12.12 -10.03
N GLU A 99 -10.33 13.29 -9.63
CA GLU A 99 -11.28 14.10 -10.38
C GLU A 99 -10.60 15.34 -10.95
N ILE A 100 -10.62 15.44 -12.28
CA ILE A 100 -10.13 16.59 -13.04
C ILE A 100 -11.33 17.48 -13.34
N PRO A 101 -11.37 18.74 -12.88
CA PRO A 101 -12.51 19.62 -13.09
C PRO A 101 -12.60 20.07 -14.55
N GLN A 102 -13.77 20.58 -14.94
CA GLN A 102 -13.90 21.27 -16.21
C GLN A 102 -12.96 22.47 -16.28
N HIS A 103 -12.44 22.74 -17.48
CA HIS A 103 -11.54 23.85 -17.78
C HIS A 103 -10.15 23.76 -17.13
N PHE A 104 -9.74 22.57 -16.74
CA PHE A 104 -8.44 22.30 -16.13
C PHE A 104 -7.27 22.92 -16.92
N GLU A 105 -7.16 22.63 -18.21
CA GLU A 105 -6.10 23.15 -19.08
C GLU A 105 -6.12 24.67 -19.19
N ARG A 106 -7.31 25.26 -19.35
CA ARG A 106 -7.48 26.72 -19.50
C ARG A 106 -7.02 27.45 -18.24
N ASP A 107 -7.46 26.99 -17.09
CA ASP A 107 -7.21 27.67 -15.82
C ASP A 107 -5.76 27.42 -15.38
N LEU A 108 -5.18 26.24 -15.67
CA LEU A 108 -3.75 25.98 -15.49
C LEU A 108 -2.89 26.90 -16.37
N GLN A 109 -3.29 27.19 -17.61
CA GLN A 109 -2.55 28.13 -18.47
C GLN A 109 -2.65 29.59 -18.00
N LYS A 110 -3.84 30.01 -17.52
CA LYS A 110 -4.08 31.40 -17.08
C LYS A 110 -3.55 31.70 -15.69
N GLU A 111 -3.93 30.87 -14.73
CA GLU A 111 -3.71 31.09 -13.30
C GLU A 111 -2.45 30.38 -12.81
N LYS A 112 -1.87 29.49 -13.63
CA LYS A 112 -0.70 28.65 -13.30
C LYS A 112 -0.94 27.64 -12.18
N HIS A 113 -2.18 27.52 -11.71
CA HIS A 113 -2.61 26.53 -10.73
C HIS A 113 -4.07 26.15 -10.98
N ASN A 114 -4.46 24.96 -10.53
CA ASN A 114 -5.85 24.52 -10.52
C ASN A 114 -6.03 23.47 -9.41
N SER A 115 -7.25 23.35 -8.89
CA SER A 115 -7.62 22.37 -7.89
C SER A 115 -7.97 21.03 -8.56
N LEU A 116 -7.50 19.94 -7.98
CA LEU A 116 -7.88 18.57 -8.36
C LEU A 116 -8.59 17.92 -7.18
N GLY A 117 -9.62 17.11 -7.47
CA GLY A 117 -10.28 16.29 -6.45
C GLY A 117 -9.54 14.96 -6.29
N ILE A 118 -9.23 14.56 -5.06
CA ILE A 118 -8.65 13.24 -4.79
C ILE A 118 -9.47 12.60 -3.66
N THR A 119 -9.96 11.40 -3.91
CA THR A 119 -10.64 10.57 -2.91
C THR A 119 -9.86 9.27 -2.76
N ILE A 120 -9.59 8.89 -1.51
CA ILE A 120 -8.75 7.74 -1.17
C ILE A 120 -9.53 6.81 -0.26
N ASN A 121 -9.54 5.52 -0.59
CA ASN A 121 -10.10 4.48 0.24
C ASN A 121 -9.16 4.18 1.41
N ALA A 122 -9.60 4.50 2.62
CA ALA A 122 -8.83 4.35 3.85
C ALA A 122 -8.98 3.00 4.57
N ILE A 123 -9.62 2.00 3.93
CA ILE A 123 -9.69 0.64 4.49
C ILE A 123 -8.29 0.05 4.67
N ASP A 124 -7.40 0.29 3.70
CA ASP A 124 -5.97 0.03 3.86
C ASP A 124 -5.27 1.34 4.26
N GLY A 125 -5.05 1.50 5.57
CA GLY A 125 -4.41 2.69 6.12
C GLY A 125 -2.96 2.90 5.69
N ALA A 126 -2.26 1.86 5.22
CA ALA A 126 -0.91 2.01 4.67
C ALA A 126 -0.98 2.59 3.25
N ALA A 127 -1.92 2.13 2.43
CA ALA A 127 -2.15 2.67 1.09
C ALA A 127 -2.69 4.11 1.12
N ALA A 128 -3.52 4.44 2.12
CA ALA A 128 -4.14 5.76 2.22
C ALA A 128 -3.22 6.87 2.74
N GLY A 129 -2.03 6.53 3.24
CA GLY A 129 -1.04 7.50 3.73
C GLY A 129 -0.08 8.03 2.67
N VAL A 130 -0.23 7.61 1.40
CA VAL A 130 0.65 7.97 0.27
C VAL A 130 0.10 9.14 -0.53
#